data_AF-X0ZUR7-F1
#
_entry.id   AF-X0ZUR7-F1
#
_cell.length_a   1.000
_cell.length_b   1.000
_cell.length_c   1.000
_cell.angle_alpha   90.00
_cell.angle_beta   90.00
_cell.angle_gamma   90.00
#
_symmetry.space_group_name_H-M   'P 1'
#
loop_
_entity.id
_entity.type
_entity.pdbx_description
1 polymer ?
#
loop_
_entity_poly.entity_id
_entity_poly.type
_entity_poly.pdbx_seq_one_letter_code
_entity_poly.pdbx_strand_id
1 'polypeptide(L)'
;MPNKNEEETDLMEIRLKKETKLYWIKATTGAISALVGRLFIGLIGWPMFIWMLSFWFGFPFIISFLISPYDKEEWNWKIILKTGIGIFFFTFMVVGTLTHTILKFL
;
A
#
# COMPACT_ATOMS: atom_id res chain seq x y z
N MET A 1 -22.88 31.68 -8.07
CA MET A 1 -21.49 31.37 -8.46
C MET A 1 -20.82 30.86 -7.21
N PRO A 2 -20.38 29.60 -7.16
CA PRO A 2 -19.67 29.08 -5.99
C PRO A 2 -18.42 29.94 -5.74
N ASN A 3 -18.12 30.18 -4.47
CA ASN A 3 -16.98 30.99 -4.06
C ASN A 3 -15.70 30.21 -4.37
N LYS A 4 -14.68 30.85 -4.97
CA LYS A 4 -13.39 30.20 -5.33
C LYS A 4 -12.75 29.45 -4.14
N ASN A 5 -13.01 29.91 -2.92
CA ASN A 5 -12.53 29.27 -1.69
C ASN A 5 -13.27 27.95 -1.37
N GLU A 6 -14.54 27.79 -1.75
CA GLU A 6 -15.30 26.55 -1.54
C GLU A 6 -14.83 25.45 -2.49
N GLU A 7 -14.57 25.77 -3.76
CA GLU A 7 -14.02 24.81 -4.74
C GLU A 7 -12.63 24.29 -4.34
N GLU A 8 -11.74 25.15 -3.83
CA GLU A 8 -10.42 24.72 -3.35
C GLU A 8 -10.51 23.79 -2.13
N THR A 9 -11.50 24.00 -1.26
CA THR A 9 -11.73 23.18 -0.07
C THR A 9 -12.27 21.78 -0.46
N ASP A 10 -13.24 21.72 -1.38
CA ASP A 10 -13.79 20.46 -1.88
C ASP A 10 -12.74 19.59 -2.59
N LEU A 11 -11.88 20.21 -3.42
CA LEU A 11 -10.78 19.52 -4.09
C LEU A 11 -9.75 18.96 -3.09
N MET A 12 -9.49 19.68 -2.00
CA MET A 12 -8.60 19.24 -0.93
C MET A 12 -9.18 18.03 -0.20
N GLU A 13 -10.47 18.04 0.14
CA GLU A 13 -11.14 16.90 0.78
C GLU A 13 -11.14 15.64 -0.10
N ILE A 14 -11.37 15.79 -1.39
CA ILE A 14 -11.35 14.68 -2.35
C ILE A 14 -9.96 14.05 -2.39
N ARG A 15 -8.89 14.85 -2.43
CA ARG A 15 -7.50 14.36 -2.40
C ARG A 15 -7.19 13.62 -1.10
N LEU A 16 -7.57 14.19 0.05
CA LEU A 16 -7.39 13.56 1.36
C LEU A 16 -8.09 12.20 1.47
N LYS A 17 -9.33 12.09 0.97
CA LYS A 17 -10.07 10.81 0.93
C LYS A 17 -9.36 9.77 0.06
N LYS A 18 -8.85 10.16 -1.11
CA LYS A 18 -8.09 9.27 -2.01
C LYS A 18 -6.79 8.80 -1.36
N GLU A 19 -6.02 9.71 -0.77
CA GLU A 19 -4.76 9.36 -0.07
C GLU A 19 -5.00 8.43 1.12
N THR A 20 -6.04 8.70 1.90
CA THR A 20 -6.45 7.84 3.03
C THR A 20 -6.82 6.45 2.54
N LYS A 21 -7.57 6.35 1.43
CA LYS A 21 -7.92 5.05 0.82
C LYS A 21 -6.66 4.29 0.38
N LEU A 22 -5.73 4.96 -0.31
CA LEU A 22 -4.45 4.36 -0.73
C LEU A 22 -3.60 3.91 0.46
N TYR A 23 -3.57 4.70 1.54
CA TYR A 23 -2.89 4.37 2.78
C TYR A 23 -3.40 3.05 3.36
N TRP A 24 -4.72 2.91 3.50
CA TRP A 24 -5.33 1.69 4.02
C TRP A 24 -5.09 0.49 3.12
N ILE A 25 -5.24 0.66 1.81
CA ILE A 25 -4.96 -0.43 0.86
C ILE A 25 -3.52 -0.92 1.02
N LYS A 26 -2.55 -0.01 1.14
CA LYS A 26 -1.14 -0.37 1.36
C LYS A 26 -0.91 -1.08 2.69
N ALA A 27 -1.57 -0.65 3.76
CA ALA A 27 -1.52 -1.33 5.04
C ALA A 27 -2.03 -2.78 4.93
N THR A 28 -3.17 -3.00 4.26
CA THR A 28 -3.71 -4.35 4.05
C THR A 28 -2.81 -5.19 3.16
N THR A 29 -2.24 -4.58 2.11
CA THR A 29 -1.30 -5.24 1.20
C THR A 29 -0.03 -5.70 1.93
N GLY A 30 0.53 -4.85 2.80
CA GLY A 30 1.70 -5.19 3.61
C GLY A 30 1.43 -6.40 4.49
N ALA A 31 0.29 -6.39 5.19
CA ALA A 31 -0.15 -7.51 6.02
C ALA A 31 -0.34 -8.81 5.21
N ILE A 32 -1.10 -8.75 4.10
CA ILE A 32 -1.39 -9.93 3.26
C ILE A 32 -0.12 -10.47 2.61
N SER A 33 0.73 -9.60 2.06
CA SER A 33 1.97 -10.04 1.42
C SER A 33 2.94 -10.70 2.41
N ALA A 34 2.98 -10.23 3.67
CA ALA A 34 3.75 -10.87 4.72
C ALA A 34 3.19 -12.26 5.08
N LEU A 35 1.88 -12.38 5.24
CA LEU A 35 1.21 -13.66 5.48
C LEU A 35 1.48 -14.64 4.33
N VAL A 36 1.28 -14.22 3.08
CA VAL A 36 1.47 -15.08 1.91
C VAL A 36 2.93 -15.52 1.77
N GLY A 37 3.86 -14.57 1.85
CA GLY A 37 5.28 -14.86 1.70
C GLY A 37 5.81 -15.82 2.76
N ARG A 38 5.37 -15.67 4.01
CA ARG A 38 5.84 -16.54 5.11
C ARG A 38 5.06 -17.85 5.23
N LEU A 39 3.72 -17.82 5.18
CA LEU A 39 2.87 -18.97 5.48
C LEU A 39 2.75 -19.93 4.29
N PHE A 40 2.55 -19.41 3.08
CA PHE A 40 2.32 -20.26 1.90
C PHE A 40 3.60 -20.56 1.13
N ILE A 41 4.54 -19.61 1.08
CA ILE A 41 5.80 -19.77 0.31
C ILE A 41 6.97 -20.14 1.23
N GLY A 42 6.88 -19.88 2.53
CA GLY A 42 7.93 -20.25 3.49
C GLY A 42 9.16 -19.35 3.46
N LEU A 43 9.10 -18.17 2.85
CA LEU A 43 10.25 -17.27 2.68
C LEU A 43 10.77 -16.72 4.02
N ILE A 44 12.09 -16.56 4.12
CA ILE A 44 12.80 -16.05 5.31
C ILE A 44 13.99 -15.19 4.84
N GLY A 45 14.33 -14.11 5.57
CA GLY A 45 15.52 -13.30 5.32
C GLY A 45 15.46 -12.54 3.99
N TRP A 46 16.52 -12.62 3.19
CA TRP A 46 16.65 -11.90 1.91
C TRP A 46 15.54 -12.22 0.89
N PRO A 47 15.15 -13.48 0.67
CA PRO A 47 13.98 -13.80 -0.17
C PRO A 47 12.69 -13.09 0.28
N MET A 48 12.45 -12.95 1.59
CA MET A 48 11.27 -12.26 2.11
C MET A 48 11.34 -10.75 1.84
N PHE A 49 12.55 -10.18 1.88
CA PHE A 49 12.78 -8.78 1.53
C PHE A 49 12.52 -8.52 0.04
N ILE A 50 13.02 -9.39 -0.85
CA ILE A 50 12.75 -9.28 -2.30
C ILE A 50 11.26 -9.42 -2.59
N TRP A 51 10.58 -10.34 -1.90
CA TRP A 51 9.14 -10.51 -1.97
C TRP A 51 8.39 -9.23 -1.59
N MET A 52 8.74 -8.63 -0.46
CA MET A 52 8.17 -7.34 -0.03
C MET A 52 8.35 -6.26 -1.10
N LEU A 53 9.54 -6.14 -1.69
CA LEU A 53 9.80 -5.16 -2.75
C LEU A 53 8.93 -5.42 -3.99
N SER A 54 8.75 -6.68 -4.40
CA SER A 54 7.86 -7.00 -5.54
C SER A 54 6.42 -6.58 -5.30
N PHE A 55 5.90 -6.71 -4.06
CA PHE A 55 4.57 -6.22 -3.72
C PHE A 55 4.51 -4.71 -3.59
N TRP A 56 5.55 -4.09 -3.04
CA TRP A 56 5.62 -2.64 -2.93
C TRP A 56 5.66 -1.97 -4.30
N PHE A 57 6.43 -2.53 -5.25
CA PHE A 57 6.52 -1.98 -6.61
C PHE A 57 5.41 -2.48 -7.53
N GLY A 58 4.89 -3.70 -7.38
CA GLY A 58 3.89 -4.24 -8.30
C GLY A 58 2.45 -3.85 -7.92
N PHE A 59 2.11 -3.94 -6.64
CA PHE A 59 0.73 -3.81 -6.18
C PHE A 59 0.13 -2.41 -6.40
N PRO A 60 0.86 -1.29 -6.19
CA PRO A 60 0.32 0.03 -6.48
C PRO A 60 -0.03 0.22 -7.95
N PHE A 61 0.68 -0.40 -8.89
CA PHE A 61 0.33 -0.33 -10.32
C PHE A 61 -0.95 -1.10 -10.62
N ILE A 62 -1.12 -2.28 -10.03
CA ILE A 62 -2.34 -3.10 -10.18
C ILE A 62 -3.56 -2.33 -9.66
N ILE A 63 -3.47 -1.78 -8.44
CA ILE A 63 -4.55 -0.97 -7.85
C ILE A 63 -4.85 0.26 -8.70
N SER A 64 -3.81 0.93 -9.18
CA SER A 64 -3.95 2.15 -9.99
C SER A 64 -4.62 1.88 -11.33
N PHE A 65 -4.52 0.66 -11.86
CA PHE A 65 -5.24 0.21 -13.05
C PHE A 65 -6.69 -0.22 -12.75
N LEU A 66 -6.94 -0.73 -11.53
CA LEU A 66 -8.25 -1.26 -11.12
C LEU A 66 -9.24 -0.17 -10.64
N ILE A 67 -8.74 0.90 -10.02
CA ILE A 67 -9.58 1.88 -9.30
C ILE A 67 -9.99 3.09 -10.15
N SER A 68 -9.27 3.41 -11.24
CA SER A 68 -9.58 4.61 -12.03
C SER A 68 -9.35 4.39 -13.53
N PRO A 69 -10.23 4.89 -14.42
CA PRO A 69 -9.83 5.16 -15.79
C PRO A 69 -8.63 6.11 -15.76
N TYR A 70 -7.63 5.84 -16.60
CA TYR A 70 -6.34 6.51 -16.63
C TYR A 70 -6.51 8.03 -16.79
N ASP A 71 -6.27 8.80 -15.72
CA ASP A 71 -6.23 10.26 -15.75
C ASP A 71 -4.79 10.73 -15.50
N LYS A 72 -4.18 11.36 -16.52
CA LYS A 72 -2.76 11.74 -16.54
C LYS A 72 -2.39 12.73 -15.43
N GLU A 73 -3.32 13.55 -14.96
CA GLU A 73 -3.04 14.53 -13.89
C GLU A 73 -3.08 13.90 -12.50
N GLU A 74 -3.89 12.84 -12.30
CA GLU A 74 -3.95 12.10 -11.04
C GLU A 74 -2.88 11.00 -10.94
N TRP A 75 -2.39 10.51 -12.08
CA TRP A 75 -1.43 9.39 -12.16
C TRP A 75 0.03 9.83 -11.97
N ASN A 76 0.35 10.41 -10.80
CA ASN A 76 1.74 10.69 -10.45
C ASN A 76 2.35 9.52 -9.68
N TRP A 77 3.21 8.75 -10.35
CA TRP A 77 3.83 7.52 -9.84
C TRP A 77 4.64 7.80 -8.58
N LYS A 78 5.21 9.02 -8.45
CA LYS A 78 5.91 9.46 -7.24
C LYS A 78 4.96 9.55 -6.05
N ILE A 79 3.76 10.08 -6.23
CA ILE A 79 2.74 10.18 -5.18
C ILE A 79 2.27 8.77 -4.80
N ILE A 80 1.93 7.95 -5.80
CA ILE A 80 1.46 6.58 -5.58
C ILE A 80 2.50 5.74 -4.82
N LEU A 81 3.80 5.85 -5.13
CA LEU A 81 4.85 5.12 -4.43
C LEU A 81 5.11 5.66 -3.03
N LYS A 82 5.12 6.99 -2.86
CA LYS A 82 5.46 7.66 -1.59
C LYS A 82 4.34 7.58 -0.56
N THR A 83 3.08 7.75 -0.97
CA THR A 83 1.92 7.73 -0.08
C THR A 83 1.81 6.36 0.59
N GLY A 84 1.75 6.30 1.91
CA GLY A 84 1.55 5.03 2.64
C GLY A 84 2.70 4.03 2.55
N ILE A 85 3.93 4.44 2.19
CA ILE A 85 5.09 3.55 2.21
C ILE A 85 5.38 3.06 3.64
N GLY A 86 5.44 3.96 4.62
CA GLY A 86 5.76 3.61 6.00
C GLY A 86 4.80 2.57 6.58
N ILE A 87 3.49 2.72 6.35
CA ILE A 87 2.49 1.78 6.88
C ILE A 87 2.57 0.41 6.20
N PHE A 88 2.88 0.36 4.89
CA PHE A 88 3.12 -0.90 4.19
C PHE A 88 4.27 -1.67 4.84
N PHE A 89 5.43 -1.03 5.01
CA PHE A 89 6.60 -1.67 5.62
C PHE A 89 6.33 -2.07 7.08
N PHE A 90 5.69 -1.19 7.85
CA PHE A 90 5.37 -1.46 9.25
C PHE A 90 4.44 -2.66 9.41
N THR A 91 3.32 -2.69 8.69
CA THR A 91 2.36 -3.81 8.75
C THR A 91 2.97 -5.11 8.25
N PHE A 92 3.78 -5.05 7.18
CA PHE A 92 4.52 -6.21 6.69
C PHE A 92 5.45 -6.78 7.75
N MET A 93 6.23 -5.93 8.42
CA MET A 93 7.18 -6.34 9.45
C MET A 93 6.48 -6.94 10.67
N VAL A 94 5.43 -6.28 11.17
CA VAL A 94 4.66 -6.76 12.34
C VAL A 94 4.04 -8.12 12.03
N VAL A 95 3.29 -8.22 10.93
CA VAL A 95 2.58 -9.45 10.57
C VAL A 95 3.56 -10.56 10.20
N GLY A 96 4.62 -10.25 9.46
CA GLY A 96 5.66 -11.21 9.09
C GLY A 96 6.40 -11.75 10.30
N THR A 97 6.75 -10.89 11.27
CA THR A 97 7.43 -11.30 12.51
C THR A 97 6.52 -12.17 13.37
N LEU A 98 5.25 -11.76 13.56
CA LEU A 98 4.26 -12.56 14.30
C LEU A 98 4.06 -13.93 13.65
N THR A 99 3.84 -13.96 12.34
CA THR A 99 3.63 -15.20 11.59
C THR A 99 4.86 -16.11 11.67
N HIS A 100 6.06 -15.56 11.49
CA HIS A 100 7.30 -16.33 11.61
C HIS A 100 7.50 -16.89 13.02
N THR A 101 7.22 -16.08 14.04
CA THR A 101 7.34 -16.48 15.45
C THR A 101 6.37 -17.62 15.75
N ILE A 102 5.09 -17.46 15.42
CA ILE A 102 4.08 -18.51 15.62
C ILE A 102 4.51 -19.81 14.94
N LEU A 103 4.90 -19.76 13.66
CA LEU A 103 5.34 -20.94 12.92
C LEU A 103 6.63 -21.59 13.43
N LYS A 104 7.45 -20.86 14.20
CA LYS A 104 8.69 -21.41 14.77
C LYS A 104 8.43 -22.12 16.11
N PHE A 105 7.39 -21.71 16.83
CA PHE A 105 7.02 -22.26 18.13
C PHE A 105 5.89 -23.29 18.07
N LEU A 106 5.28 -23.48 16.91
CA LEU A 106 4.26 -24.48 16.60
C LEU A 106 4.92 -25.70 15.94
#